data_AF-A0A0Q7NY59-F1
#
_entry.id   AF-A0A0Q7NY59-F1
#
_cell.length_a   1.000
_cell.length_b   1.000
_cell.length_c   1.000
_cell.angle_alpha   90.00
_cell.angle_beta   90.00
_cell.angle_gamma   90.00
#
_symmetry.space_group_name_H-M   'P 1'
#
loop_
_entity.id
_entity.type
_entity.pdbx_description
1 polymer ?
#
loop_
_entity_poly.entity_id
_entity_poly.type
_entity_poly.pdbx_seq_one_letter_code
_entity_poly.pdbx_strand_id
1 'polypeptide(L)'
;MVEAIEPLVFEAIRSVEPEPIREHWVVVANKRYPPKQVYQLITGLPRSAFTSHRALAELRRLGLSTSVYTPPRADADTAEASGGSGGVDGLAESFATLSRFLTEHDLTAHLAAAEADFQHAGSAASREVIARYGFSDDLLDAALAVRARVGRLNDVIHATVIARVLPAILEEGEVVSRRPSLGAGNDPSRPFDLETDRRIAEFKVAQWKGADTMRKRGVVSDLVHLALDESGRRAQLFVVGALPVRFLTASKSTIAWALGRSSPHTRARFEQRFGPATDFTVADFARVHGRHIELVDLATLVPSLALPPELI
;
A
#
# COMPACT_ATOMS: atom_id res chain seq x y z
N MET A 1 33.09 -5.91 3.48
CA MET A 1 33.63 -6.69 4.60
C MET A 1 32.47 -7.41 5.27
N VAL A 2 32.40 -8.73 5.17
CA VAL A 2 31.45 -9.56 5.91
C VAL A 2 32.11 -9.81 7.26
N GLU A 3 31.64 -9.17 8.33
CA GLU A 3 32.07 -9.54 9.68
C GLU A 3 31.65 -10.99 9.93
N ALA A 4 32.62 -11.86 10.16
CA ALA A 4 32.35 -13.21 10.61
C ALA A 4 31.63 -13.12 11.96
N ILE A 5 30.46 -13.76 12.06
CA ILE A 5 29.69 -13.80 13.31
C ILE A 5 30.56 -14.42 14.39
N GLU A 6 30.72 -13.72 15.51
CA GLU A 6 31.55 -14.17 16.61
C GLU A 6 31.06 -15.53 17.17
N PRO A 7 31.97 -16.45 17.53
CA PRO A 7 31.63 -17.77 18.09
C PRO A 7 30.67 -17.71 19.29
N LEU A 8 30.69 -16.59 20.03
CA LEU A 8 29.84 -16.33 21.20
C LEU A 8 28.34 -16.23 20.84
N VAL A 9 28.01 -15.73 19.66
CA VAL A 9 26.60 -15.60 19.22
C VAL A 9 25.97 -16.99 19.01
N PHE A 10 26.74 -17.95 18.50
CA PHE A 10 26.25 -19.32 18.30
C PHE A 10 26.06 -20.08 19.61
N GLU A 11 26.91 -19.85 20.61
CA GLU A 11 26.71 -20.41 21.96
C GLU A 11 25.50 -19.78 22.68
N ALA A 12 25.25 -18.48 22.47
CA ALA A 12 24.04 -17.84 22.98
C ALA A 12 22.77 -18.45 22.37
N ILE A 13 22.74 -18.69 21.06
CA ILE A 13 21.60 -19.32 20.37
C ILE A 13 21.36 -20.75 20.87
N ARG A 14 22.43 -21.51 21.17
CA ARG A 14 22.34 -22.87 21.70
C ARG A 14 21.60 -22.96 23.03
N SER A 15 21.69 -21.91 23.85
CA SER A 15 21.00 -21.81 25.14
C SER A 15 19.50 -21.55 25.02
N VAL A 16 19.02 -21.22 23.81
CA VAL A 16 17.60 -21.01 23.50
C VAL A 16 17.02 -22.30 22.90
N GLU A 17 15.85 -22.72 23.41
CA GLU A 17 15.12 -23.86 22.87
C GLU A 17 14.53 -23.54 21.47
N PRO A 18 14.66 -24.46 20.48
CA PRO A 18 14.03 -24.27 19.18
C PRO A 18 12.51 -24.22 19.27
N GLU A 19 11.92 -23.22 18.61
CA GLU A 19 10.48 -23.18 18.39
C GLU A 19 10.04 -24.27 17.40
N PRO A 20 8.74 -24.65 17.39
CA PRO A 20 8.21 -25.61 16.43
C PRO A 20 8.50 -25.21 14.98
N ILE A 21 9.16 -26.10 14.25
CA ILE A 21 9.46 -25.93 12.83
C ILE A 21 8.20 -26.22 12.02
N ARG A 22 7.78 -25.27 11.18
CA ARG A 22 6.62 -25.41 10.30
C ARG A 22 7.03 -25.93 8.92
N GLU A 23 7.82 -25.14 8.21
CA GLU A 23 8.17 -25.38 6.81
C GLU A 23 9.70 -25.33 6.60
N HIS A 24 10.34 -24.27 7.09
CA HIS A 24 11.77 -24.03 6.89
C HIS A 24 12.60 -24.17 8.17
N TRP A 25 13.88 -24.53 8.03
CA TRP A 25 14.81 -24.70 9.14
C TRP A 25 16.22 -24.18 8.85
N VAL A 26 16.98 -23.91 9.90
CA VAL A 26 18.43 -23.67 9.88
C VAL A 26 19.10 -24.50 10.97
N VAL A 27 20.27 -25.07 10.68
CA VAL A 27 21.06 -25.82 11.66
C VAL A 27 22.04 -24.88 12.32
N VAL A 28 21.96 -24.81 13.65
CA VAL A 28 22.92 -24.13 14.52
C VAL A 28 23.35 -25.15 15.58
N ALA A 29 24.66 -25.37 15.73
CA ALA A 29 25.22 -26.30 16.71
C ALA A 29 24.51 -27.68 16.75
N ASN A 30 24.29 -28.29 15.57
CA ASN A 30 23.61 -29.58 15.36
C ASN A 30 22.12 -29.64 15.76
N LYS A 31 21.47 -28.51 16.07
CA LYS A 31 20.02 -28.42 16.28
C LYS A 31 19.36 -27.65 15.15
N ARG A 32 18.14 -28.06 14.76
CA ARG A 32 17.32 -27.33 13.78
C ARG A 32 16.48 -26.27 14.50
N TYR A 33 16.49 -25.07 13.94
CA TYR A 33 15.72 -23.93 14.41
C TYR A 33 14.90 -23.33 13.26
N PRO A 34 13.75 -22.69 13.54
CA PRO A 34 13.11 -21.79 12.58
C PRO A 34 14.05 -20.65 12.16
N PRO A 35 14.18 -20.34 10.85
CA PRO A 35 15.10 -19.33 10.35
C PRO A 35 14.88 -17.94 10.96
N LYS A 36 13.61 -17.55 11.15
CA LYS A 36 13.25 -16.27 11.77
C LYS A 36 13.71 -16.16 13.23
N GLN A 37 13.68 -17.27 13.97
CA GLN A 37 14.16 -17.31 15.36
C GLN A 37 15.67 -17.02 15.40
N VAL A 38 16.46 -17.74 14.59
CA VAL A 38 17.91 -17.58 14.55
C VAL A 38 18.31 -16.20 14.04
N TYR A 39 17.66 -15.72 12.98
CA TYR A 39 17.99 -14.40 12.42
C TYR A 39 17.62 -13.25 13.37
N GLN A 40 16.52 -13.36 14.13
CA GLN A 40 16.21 -12.42 15.22
C GLN A 40 17.30 -12.42 16.29
N LEU A 41 17.75 -13.60 16.73
CA LEU A 41 18.77 -13.73 17.77
C LEU A 41 20.13 -13.15 17.33
N ILE A 42 20.47 -13.30 16.04
CA ILE A 42 21.73 -12.76 15.47
C ILE A 42 21.65 -11.25 15.28
N THR A 43 20.52 -10.73 14.79
CA THR A 43 20.41 -9.32 14.35
C THR A 43 19.78 -8.38 15.37
N GLY A 44 19.11 -8.91 16.39
CA GLY A 44 18.29 -8.14 17.33
C GLY A 44 17.03 -7.51 16.71
N LEU A 45 16.79 -7.70 15.40
CA LEU A 45 15.65 -7.10 14.70
C LEU A 45 14.34 -7.79 15.10
N PRO A 46 13.23 -7.06 15.26
CA PRO A 46 11.93 -7.66 15.49
C PRO A 46 11.50 -8.50 14.28
N ARG A 47 10.83 -9.63 14.50
CA ARG A 47 10.41 -10.57 13.43
C ARG A 47 9.52 -9.94 12.34
N SER A 48 8.87 -8.82 12.63
CA SER A 48 8.10 -8.05 11.65
C SER A 48 8.97 -7.33 10.62
N ALA A 49 10.27 -7.17 10.87
CA ALA A 49 11.19 -6.44 10.00
C ALA A 49 11.74 -7.29 8.83
N PHE A 50 11.49 -8.61 8.81
CA PHE A 50 12.03 -9.51 7.79
C PHE A 50 11.16 -10.75 7.56
N THR A 51 11.25 -11.30 6.34
CA THR A 51 10.58 -12.54 5.93
C THR A 51 11.41 -13.77 6.28
N SER A 52 10.82 -14.96 6.25
CA SER A 52 11.52 -16.22 6.51
C SER A 52 12.59 -16.48 5.45
N HIS A 53 12.33 -16.07 4.21
CA HIS A 53 13.31 -16.12 3.11
C HIS A 53 14.47 -15.16 3.27
N ARG A 54 14.24 -13.91 3.69
CA ARG A 54 15.35 -12.99 3.96
C ARG A 54 16.24 -13.53 5.08
N ALA A 55 15.62 -14.06 6.14
CA ALA A 55 16.35 -14.75 7.20
C ALA A 55 17.15 -15.95 6.65
N LEU A 56 16.52 -16.87 5.90
CA LEU A 56 17.20 -18.01 5.29
C LEU A 56 18.35 -17.62 4.36
N ALA A 57 18.14 -16.66 3.48
CA ALA A 57 19.13 -16.21 2.50
C ALA A 57 20.34 -15.59 3.19
N GLU A 58 20.12 -14.75 4.21
CA GLU A 58 21.19 -14.15 4.99
C GLU A 58 21.90 -15.19 5.86
N LEU A 59 21.18 -16.09 6.52
CA LEU A 59 21.78 -17.18 7.31
C LEU A 59 22.62 -18.13 6.43
N ARG A 60 22.17 -18.43 5.21
CA ARG A 60 22.92 -19.20 4.23
C ARG A 60 24.16 -18.43 3.76
N ARG A 61 24.06 -17.12 3.54
CA ARG A 61 25.21 -16.25 3.21
C ARG A 61 26.23 -16.19 4.34
N LEU A 62 25.77 -16.32 5.58
CA LEU A 62 26.58 -16.43 6.79
C LEU A 62 27.19 -17.84 6.97
N GLY A 63 26.99 -18.76 6.02
CA GLY A 63 27.58 -20.09 6.01
C GLY A 63 26.80 -21.14 6.80
N LEU A 64 25.59 -20.84 7.27
CA LEU A 64 24.76 -21.80 8.00
C LEU A 64 24.05 -22.77 7.06
N SER A 65 23.96 -24.03 7.47
CA SER A 65 23.20 -25.05 6.76
C SER A 65 21.70 -24.82 6.98
N THR A 66 20.97 -24.48 5.92
CA THR A 66 19.52 -24.25 5.98
C THR A 66 18.73 -25.33 5.24
N SER A 67 17.41 -25.40 5.43
CA SER A 67 16.52 -26.06 4.48
C SER A 67 16.78 -25.51 3.08
N VAL A 68 16.72 -26.39 2.08
CA VAL A 68 16.91 -25.99 0.69
C VAL A 68 15.63 -25.28 0.24
N TYR A 69 15.62 -23.95 0.31
CA TYR A 69 14.83 -23.18 -0.62
C TYR A 69 15.45 -23.39 -2.01
N THR A 70 14.80 -24.20 -2.84
CA THR A 70 15.09 -24.35 -4.26
C THR A 70 14.13 -23.42 -5.00
N PRO A 71 14.52 -22.18 -5.35
CA PRO A 71 13.82 -21.50 -6.42
C PRO A 71 13.92 -22.39 -7.67
N PRO A 72 12.88 -22.49 -8.52
CA PRO A 72 13.00 -23.24 -9.76
C PRO A 72 14.18 -22.67 -10.54
N ARG A 73 15.28 -23.43 -10.64
CA ARG A 73 16.44 -23.03 -11.45
C ARG A 73 15.97 -23.04 -12.89
N ALA A 74 16.00 -21.87 -13.53
CA ALA A 74 16.15 -21.83 -14.97
C ALA A 74 17.49 -22.52 -15.31
N ASP A 75 17.43 -23.46 -16.24
CA ASP A 75 18.60 -24.16 -16.74
C ASP A 75 19.65 -23.20 -17.33
N ALA A 76 20.90 -23.67 -17.25
CA ALA A 76 22.11 -23.28 -17.98
C ALA A 76 23.01 -22.15 -17.42
N ASP A 77 24.21 -22.59 -17.03
CA ASP A 77 25.53 -22.05 -17.36
C ASP A 77 25.67 -20.55 -17.63
N THR A 78 26.42 -19.83 -16.77
CA THR A 78 27.80 -19.37 -17.06
C THR A 78 28.38 -18.76 -15.78
N ALA A 79 29.67 -18.99 -15.54
CA ALA A 79 30.41 -18.47 -14.41
C ALA A 79 30.62 -16.93 -14.47
N GLU A 80 30.82 -16.37 -13.27
CA GLU A 80 31.48 -15.10 -12.95
C GLU A 80 30.86 -13.77 -13.44
N ALA A 81 30.18 -13.07 -12.51
CA ALA A 81 30.64 -11.78 -11.99
C ALA A 81 29.66 -11.25 -10.92
N SER A 82 30.23 -10.93 -9.75
CA SER A 82 29.56 -10.33 -8.60
C SER A 82 29.06 -8.90 -8.88
N GLY A 83 27.81 -8.61 -8.48
CA GLY A 83 27.36 -7.21 -8.33
C GLY A 83 25.85 -7.02 -8.14
N GLY A 84 25.34 -7.10 -6.91
CA GLY A 84 24.18 -6.30 -6.48
C GLY A 84 22.75 -6.69 -6.91
N SER A 85 22.46 -7.93 -7.35
CA SER A 85 21.11 -8.29 -7.86
C SER A 85 20.10 -8.83 -6.83
N GLY A 86 20.54 -9.20 -5.61
CA GLY A 86 19.71 -9.98 -4.67
C GLY A 86 18.39 -9.33 -4.20
N GLY A 87 18.21 -8.02 -4.42
CA GLY A 87 16.97 -7.30 -4.07
C GLY A 87 15.94 -7.19 -5.19
N VAL A 88 16.34 -7.37 -6.46
CA VAL A 88 15.47 -7.33 -7.64
C VAL A 88 14.98 -8.73 -7.97
N ASP A 89 15.89 -9.72 -7.94
CA ASP A 89 15.57 -11.13 -8.20
C ASP A 89 14.52 -11.66 -7.20
N GLY A 90 14.71 -11.38 -5.91
CA GLY A 90 13.75 -11.83 -4.88
C GLY A 90 12.37 -11.15 -4.96
N LEU A 91 12.25 -9.95 -5.53
CA LEU A 91 10.94 -9.32 -5.75
C LEU A 91 10.25 -9.92 -6.97
N ALA A 92 10.99 -10.12 -8.07
CA ALA A 92 10.45 -10.75 -9.27
C ALA A 92 9.91 -12.15 -8.94
N GLU A 93 10.64 -12.91 -8.11
CA GLU A 93 10.18 -14.20 -7.58
C GLU A 93 8.94 -14.07 -6.70
N SER A 94 8.92 -13.11 -5.77
CA SER A 94 7.74 -12.85 -4.92
C SER A 94 6.51 -12.50 -5.74
N PHE A 95 6.68 -11.66 -6.77
CA PHE A 95 5.62 -11.30 -7.69
C PHE A 95 5.15 -12.50 -8.52
N ALA A 96 6.08 -13.32 -9.02
CA ALA A 96 5.76 -14.53 -9.77
C ALA A 96 4.98 -15.55 -8.91
N THR A 97 5.39 -15.77 -7.66
CA THR A 97 4.69 -16.65 -6.72
C THR A 97 3.26 -16.16 -6.44
N LEU A 98 3.10 -14.86 -6.13
CA LEU A 98 1.77 -14.29 -5.90
C LEU A 98 0.92 -14.31 -7.17
N SER A 99 1.48 -13.93 -8.32
CA SER A 99 0.77 -13.92 -9.60
C SER A 99 0.28 -15.31 -9.95
N ARG A 100 1.14 -16.33 -9.83
CA ARG A 100 0.78 -17.73 -10.08
C ARG A 100 -0.45 -18.15 -9.26
N PHE A 101 -0.40 -17.92 -7.94
CA PHE A 101 -1.52 -18.22 -7.04
C PHE A 101 -2.81 -17.51 -7.43
N LEU A 102 -2.74 -16.23 -7.82
CA LEU A 102 -3.90 -15.44 -8.25
C LEU A 102 -4.45 -15.86 -9.62
N THR A 103 -3.63 -16.47 -10.49
CA THR A 103 -4.05 -16.87 -11.84
C THR A 103 -4.49 -18.33 -11.94
N GLU A 104 -3.97 -19.22 -11.09
CA GLU A 104 -4.27 -20.65 -11.12
C GLU A 104 -5.65 -20.97 -10.51
N HIS A 105 -6.24 -20.04 -9.78
CA HIS A 105 -7.47 -20.23 -9.04
C HIS A 105 -8.45 -19.09 -9.28
N ASP A 106 -9.75 -19.40 -9.37
CA ASP A 106 -10.77 -18.39 -9.05
C ASP A 106 -10.64 -18.07 -7.57
N LEU A 107 -10.08 -16.91 -7.24
CA LEU A 107 -9.71 -16.57 -5.88
C LEU A 107 -10.91 -16.64 -4.93
N THR A 108 -12.08 -16.19 -5.37
CA THR A 108 -13.28 -16.19 -4.53
C THR A 108 -13.75 -17.60 -4.23
N ALA A 109 -13.82 -18.47 -5.24
CA ALA A 109 -14.21 -19.87 -5.06
C ALA A 109 -13.18 -20.65 -4.24
N HIS A 110 -11.89 -20.43 -4.47
CA HIS A 110 -10.79 -21.07 -3.75
C HIS A 110 -10.81 -20.74 -2.26
N LEU A 111 -11.01 -19.45 -1.93
CA LEU A 111 -11.13 -19.01 -0.54
C LEU A 111 -12.40 -19.56 0.12
N ALA A 112 -13.54 -19.57 -0.57
CA ALA A 112 -14.78 -20.12 -0.01
C ALA A 112 -14.67 -21.63 0.28
N ALA A 113 -14.01 -22.39 -0.59
CA ALA A 113 -13.74 -23.81 -0.37
C ALA A 113 -12.79 -24.04 0.82
N ALA A 114 -11.73 -23.23 0.93
CA ALA A 114 -10.85 -23.27 2.09
C ALA A 114 -11.57 -22.94 3.40
N GLU A 115 -12.44 -21.92 3.40
CA GLU A 115 -13.26 -21.56 4.56
C GLU A 115 -14.15 -22.72 5.03
N ALA A 116 -14.78 -23.42 4.08
CA ALA A 116 -15.59 -24.61 4.38
C ALA A 116 -14.75 -25.75 4.96
N ASP A 117 -13.57 -26.02 4.39
CA ASP A 117 -12.66 -27.08 4.86
C ASP A 117 -12.01 -26.76 6.23
N PHE A 118 -11.81 -25.47 6.54
CA PHE A 118 -11.38 -25.06 7.89
C PHE A 118 -12.50 -25.20 8.93
N GLN A 119 -13.76 -25.24 8.51
CA GLN A 119 -14.88 -25.34 9.44
C GLN A 119 -14.80 -26.65 10.25
N HIS A 120 -14.66 -26.52 11.57
CA HIS A 120 -14.46 -27.64 12.52
C HIS A 120 -13.10 -28.37 12.42
N ALA A 121 -12.13 -27.86 11.67
CA ALA A 121 -10.81 -28.47 11.58
C ALA A 121 -10.00 -28.28 12.89
N GLY A 122 -9.52 -29.38 13.47
CA GLY A 122 -8.50 -29.36 14.53
C GLY A 122 -7.09 -29.20 13.97
N SER A 123 -6.07 -29.07 14.84
CA SER A 123 -4.68 -28.73 14.43
C SER A 123 -4.07 -29.63 13.33
N ALA A 124 -4.34 -30.94 13.34
CA ALA A 124 -3.86 -31.84 12.28
C ALA A 124 -4.56 -31.56 10.93
N ALA A 125 -5.90 -31.53 10.94
CA ALA A 125 -6.70 -31.21 9.76
C ALA A 125 -6.38 -29.82 9.20
N SER A 126 -6.16 -28.81 10.05
CA SER A 126 -5.77 -27.47 9.59
C SER A 126 -4.45 -27.48 8.82
N ARG A 127 -3.47 -28.32 9.20
CA ARG A 127 -2.21 -28.45 8.45
C ARG A 127 -2.43 -29.06 7.06
N GLU A 128 -3.35 -30.01 6.94
CA GLU A 128 -3.73 -30.59 5.65
C GLU A 128 -4.46 -29.57 4.77
N VAL A 129 -5.37 -28.78 5.34
CA VAL A 129 -6.07 -27.70 4.62
C VAL A 129 -5.06 -26.64 4.14
N ILE A 130 -4.14 -26.19 4.99
CA ILE A 130 -3.08 -25.25 4.60
C ILE A 130 -2.29 -25.76 3.39
N ALA A 131 -1.87 -27.03 3.43
CA ALA A 131 -1.13 -27.65 2.33
C ALA A 131 -1.99 -27.78 1.05
N ARG A 132 -3.25 -28.20 1.17
CA ARG A 132 -4.20 -28.39 0.05
C ARG A 132 -4.46 -27.10 -0.71
N TYR A 133 -4.68 -26.00 0.00
CA TYR A 133 -5.02 -24.70 -0.59
C TYR A 133 -3.80 -23.81 -0.88
N GLY A 134 -2.58 -24.31 -0.63
CA GLY A 134 -1.35 -23.60 -0.94
C GLY A 134 -1.09 -22.37 -0.06
N PHE A 135 -1.60 -22.33 1.18
CA PHE A 135 -1.36 -21.24 2.13
C PHE A 135 0.01 -21.35 2.82
N SER A 136 1.07 -21.48 2.03
CA SER A 136 2.45 -21.62 2.50
C SER A 136 2.98 -20.33 3.14
N ASP A 137 4.03 -20.46 3.97
CA ASP A 137 4.75 -19.29 4.48
C ASP A 137 5.34 -18.47 3.32
N ASP A 138 5.72 -19.13 2.23
CA ASP A 138 6.24 -18.55 0.99
C ASP A 138 5.22 -17.64 0.30
N LEU A 139 3.95 -18.07 0.20
CA LEU A 139 2.88 -17.28 -0.39
C LEU A 139 2.61 -16.02 0.47
N LEU A 140 2.55 -16.19 1.79
CA LEU A 140 2.34 -15.06 2.71
C LEU A 140 3.48 -14.06 2.64
N ASP A 141 4.73 -14.52 2.68
CA ASP A 141 5.91 -13.65 2.59
C ASP A 141 5.95 -12.92 1.23
N ALA A 142 5.64 -13.60 0.12
CA ALA A 142 5.52 -13.00 -1.20
C ALA A 142 4.45 -11.90 -1.25
N ALA A 143 3.25 -12.18 -0.73
CA ALA A 143 2.16 -11.22 -0.65
C ALA A 143 2.54 -9.98 0.17
N LEU A 144 3.20 -10.16 1.31
CA LEU A 144 3.67 -9.06 2.17
C LEU A 144 4.77 -8.23 1.49
N ALA A 145 5.72 -8.87 0.82
CA ALA A 145 6.81 -8.20 0.10
C ALA A 145 6.28 -7.36 -1.06
N VAL A 146 5.36 -7.92 -1.86
CA VAL A 146 4.68 -7.20 -2.94
C VAL A 146 3.86 -6.06 -2.36
N ARG A 147 3.04 -6.29 -1.33
CA ARG A 147 2.21 -5.25 -0.68
C ARG A 147 3.03 -4.06 -0.18
N ALA A 148 4.18 -4.31 0.45
CA ALA A 148 5.05 -3.25 0.97
C ALA A 148 5.57 -2.32 -0.14
N ARG A 149 5.78 -2.84 -1.36
CA ARG A 149 6.26 -2.04 -2.50
C ARG A 149 5.13 -1.46 -3.35
N VAL A 150 4.06 -2.23 -3.57
CA VAL A 150 2.85 -1.77 -4.27
C VAL A 150 2.17 -0.63 -3.52
N GLY A 151 2.27 -0.57 -2.18
CA GLY A 151 1.82 0.60 -1.42
C GLY A 151 2.45 1.91 -1.91
N ARG A 152 3.74 1.90 -2.25
CA ARG A 152 4.48 3.05 -2.80
C ARG A 152 4.18 3.31 -4.27
N LEU A 153 3.58 2.37 -4.98
CA LEU A 153 3.12 2.59 -6.36
C LEU A 153 2.05 3.69 -6.41
N ASN A 154 1.18 3.75 -5.38
CA ASN A 154 0.20 4.84 -5.27
C ASN A 154 0.87 6.21 -5.17
N ASP A 155 1.96 6.31 -4.39
CA ASP A 155 2.73 7.56 -4.25
C ASP A 155 3.37 7.96 -5.60
N VAL A 156 3.93 6.99 -6.33
CA VAL A 156 4.52 7.21 -7.66
C VAL A 156 3.47 7.65 -8.66
N ILE A 157 2.30 6.99 -8.70
CA ILE A 157 1.18 7.36 -9.57
C ILE A 157 0.74 8.80 -9.26
N HIS A 158 0.53 9.11 -7.97
CA HIS A 158 0.11 10.43 -7.53
C HIS A 158 1.13 11.51 -7.91
N ALA A 159 2.41 11.31 -7.59
CA ALA A 159 3.48 12.23 -7.95
C ALA A 159 3.59 12.45 -9.46
N THR A 160 3.49 11.37 -10.23
CA THR A 160 3.56 11.42 -11.70
C THR A 160 2.39 12.20 -12.28
N VAL A 161 1.17 11.96 -11.79
CA VAL A 161 -0.01 12.69 -12.26
C VAL A 161 0.10 14.18 -11.97
N ILE A 162 0.48 14.58 -10.74
CA ILE A 162 0.68 15.99 -10.42
C ILE A 162 1.74 16.59 -11.34
N ALA A 163 2.92 15.98 -11.43
CA ALA A 163 4.02 16.49 -12.26
C ALA A 163 3.64 16.62 -13.74
N ARG A 164 2.80 15.72 -14.27
CA ARG A 164 2.32 15.79 -15.66
C ARG A 164 1.21 16.80 -15.88
N VAL A 165 0.38 17.07 -14.88
CA VAL A 165 -0.73 18.03 -14.95
C VAL A 165 -0.24 19.47 -14.81
N LEU A 166 0.79 19.72 -14.00
CA LEU A 166 1.29 21.07 -13.70
C LEU A 166 1.50 21.95 -14.95
N PRO A 167 2.22 21.51 -16.01
CA PRO A 167 2.44 22.36 -17.19
C PRO A 167 1.17 22.73 -17.95
N ALA A 168 0.10 21.93 -17.82
CA ALA A 168 -1.16 22.17 -18.49
C ALA A 168 -2.09 23.11 -17.71
N ILE A 169 -1.93 23.18 -16.38
CA ILE A 169 -2.83 23.97 -15.51
C ILE A 169 -2.24 25.30 -15.08
N LEU A 170 -0.90 25.43 -15.00
CA LEU A 170 -0.24 26.66 -14.60
C LEU A 170 -0.39 27.72 -15.70
N GLU A 171 -0.79 28.92 -15.30
CA GLU A 171 -0.85 30.09 -16.18
C GLU A 171 0.52 30.74 -16.34
N GLU A 172 0.69 31.56 -17.39
CA GLU A 172 1.91 32.35 -17.57
C GLU A 172 2.17 33.24 -16.33
N GLY A 173 3.39 33.11 -15.79
CA GLY A 173 3.83 33.80 -14.58
C GLY A 173 3.21 33.28 -13.27
N GLU A 174 2.47 32.18 -13.28
CA GLU A 174 2.05 31.48 -12.05
C GLU A 174 3.22 30.67 -11.49
N VAL A 175 3.45 30.74 -10.18
CA VAL A 175 4.57 30.09 -9.52
C VAL A 175 4.10 29.18 -8.39
N VAL A 176 4.70 27.99 -8.32
CA VAL A 176 4.49 27.06 -7.21
C VAL A 176 5.06 27.68 -5.94
N SER A 177 4.17 28.07 -5.01
CA SER A 177 4.51 28.86 -3.83
C SER A 177 4.97 27.97 -2.67
N ARG A 178 4.52 26.71 -2.65
CA ARG A 178 4.98 25.66 -1.74
C ARG A 178 5.27 24.38 -2.50
N ARG A 179 6.25 23.62 -2.03
CA ARG A 179 6.60 22.30 -2.59
C ARG A 179 5.35 21.42 -2.70
N PRO A 180 5.05 20.83 -3.88
CA PRO A 180 3.88 19.97 -4.04
C PRO A 180 3.98 18.69 -3.21
N SER A 181 2.84 18.12 -2.84
CA SER A 181 2.75 16.85 -2.10
C SER A 181 2.97 15.65 -3.03
N LEU A 182 4.21 15.40 -3.42
CA LEU A 182 4.56 14.30 -4.34
C LEU A 182 4.77 12.94 -3.63
N GLY A 183 4.11 12.70 -2.49
CA GLY A 183 4.20 11.42 -1.77
C GLY A 183 5.51 11.17 -1.02
N ALA A 184 6.32 12.21 -0.74
CA ALA A 184 7.55 12.10 0.06
C ALA A 184 7.32 11.95 1.58
N GLY A 185 6.06 11.76 2.01
CA GLY A 185 5.63 11.69 3.41
C GLY A 185 4.73 12.85 3.84
N ASN A 186 3.97 12.65 4.92
CA ASN A 186 3.03 13.63 5.45
C ASN A 186 3.79 14.79 6.13
N ASP A 187 3.52 16.02 5.68
CA ASP A 187 4.03 17.24 6.29
C ASP A 187 2.83 18.08 6.73
N PRO A 188 2.61 18.23 8.04
CA PRO A 188 1.47 18.98 8.56
C PRO A 188 1.42 20.45 8.11
N SER A 189 2.53 21.01 7.62
CA SER A 189 2.58 22.37 7.09
C SER A 189 2.05 22.50 5.66
N ARG A 190 1.70 21.38 5.00
CA ARG A 190 1.16 21.33 3.63
C ARG A 190 -0.32 20.93 3.67
N PRO A 191 -1.24 21.89 3.73
CA PRO A 191 -2.67 21.61 3.79
C PRO A 191 -3.25 21.06 2.47
N PHE A 192 -2.58 21.31 1.33
CA PHE A 192 -3.05 20.93 0.00
C PHE A 192 -1.95 20.23 -0.81
N ASP A 193 -2.34 19.42 -1.79
CA ASP A 193 -1.42 18.75 -2.70
C ASP A 193 -0.64 19.74 -3.60
N LEU A 194 -1.27 20.85 -4.00
CA LEU A 194 -0.65 21.93 -4.76
C LEU A 194 -1.06 23.29 -4.20
N GLU A 195 -0.06 24.16 -4.01
CA GLU A 195 -0.25 25.57 -3.70
C GLU A 195 0.63 26.42 -4.62
N THR A 196 0.02 27.39 -5.28
CA THR A 196 0.69 28.42 -6.07
C THR A 196 0.41 29.80 -5.48
N ASP A 197 0.92 30.85 -6.11
CA ASP A 197 0.51 32.23 -5.83
C ASP A 197 -0.94 32.52 -6.27
N ARG A 198 -1.55 31.67 -7.10
CA ARG A 198 -2.90 31.88 -7.68
C ARG A 198 -3.93 30.81 -7.32
N ARG A 199 -3.51 29.60 -6.94
CA ARG A 199 -4.41 28.45 -6.73
C ARG A 199 -4.02 27.54 -5.56
N ILE A 200 -5.01 26.78 -5.13
CA ILE A 200 -4.88 25.60 -4.27
C ILE A 200 -5.59 24.42 -4.92
N ALA A 201 -5.00 23.23 -4.83
CA ALA A 201 -5.62 22.05 -5.40
C ALA A 201 -5.36 20.76 -4.64
N GLU A 202 -6.32 19.85 -4.73
CA GLU A 202 -6.27 18.48 -4.20
C GLU A 202 -6.42 17.46 -5.34
N PHE A 203 -5.65 16.37 -5.30
CA PHE A 203 -5.59 15.37 -6.37
C PHE A 203 -6.02 13.98 -5.88
N LYS A 204 -7.21 13.53 -6.29
CA LYS A 204 -7.69 12.17 -6.06
C LYS A 204 -7.61 11.32 -7.32
N VAL A 205 -6.48 10.64 -7.46
CA VAL A 205 -6.10 9.84 -8.64
C VAL A 205 -6.73 8.42 -8.67
N ALA A 206 -7.39 8.00 -7.60
CA ALA A 206 -7.97 6.66 -7.52
C ALA A 206 -9.25 6.54 -8.37
N GLN A 207 -9.30 5.54 -9.25
CA GLN A 207 -10.53 5.14 -9.95
C GLN A 207 -11.54 4.48 -9.00
N TRP A 208 -12.81 4.75 -9.23
CA TRP A 208 -13.93 4.23 -8.42
C TRP A 208 -14.59 3.06 -9.14
N LYS A 209 -14.99 2.04 -8.36
CA LYS A 209 -15.67 0.81 -8.82
C LYS A 209 -17.07 0.63 -8.21
N GLY A 210 -17.59 1.64 -7.51
CA GLY A 210 -18.91 1.65 -6.86
C GLY A 210 -18.84 1.44 -5.33
N ALA A 211 -18.05 0.46 -4.87
CA ALA A 211 -17.86 0.13 -3.46
C ALA A 211 -16.73 0.94 -2.77
N ASP A 212 -16.77 2.27 -2.93
CA ASP A 212 -15.65 3.16 -2.63
C ASP A 212 -15.79 3.99 -1.34
N THR A 213 -16.33 3.43 -0.27
CA THR A 213 -16.67 4.17 0.97
C THR A 213 -15.52 5.04 1.49
N MET A 214 -14.30 4.51 1.58
CA MET A 214 -13.16 5.28 2.07
C MET A 214 -12.71 6.38 1.08
N ARG A 215 -12.81 6.13 -0.22
CA ARG A 215 -12.49 7.14 -1.25
C ARG A 215 -13.54 8.26 -1.26
N LYS A 216 -14.83 7.92 -1.10
CA LYS A 216 -15.94 8.86 -0.92
C LYS A 216 -15.72 9.78 0.27
N ARG A 217 -15.27 9.22 1.40
CA ARG A 217 -14.94 10.02 2.60
C ARG A 217 -13.74 10.92 2.37
N GLY A 218 -12.67 10.39 1.75
CA GLY A 218 -11.47 11.15 1.43
C GLY A 218 -11.76 12.36 0.53
N VAL A 219 -12.48 12.17 -0.57
CA VAL A 219 -12.79 13.27 -1.50
C VAL A 219 -13.67 14.36 -0.86
N VAL A 220 -14.57 13.99 0.07
CA VAL A 220 -15.36 14.99 0.82
C VAL A 220 -14.50 15.73 1.82
N SER A 221 -13.53 15.06 2.45
CA SER A 221 -12.59 15.73 3.35
C SER A 221 -11.77 16.80 2.62
N ASP A 222 -11.29 16.50 1.42
CA ASP A 222 -10.58 17.46 0.57
C ASP A 222 -11.49 18.62 0.14
N LEU A 223 -12.71 18.31 -0.31
CA LEU A 223 -13.70 19.34 -0.67
C LEU A 223 -13.92 20.31 0.50
N VAL A 224 -14.04 19.79 1.72
CA VAL A 224 -14.19 20.59 2.94
C VAL A 224 -12.94 21.42 3.21
N HIS A 225 -11.74 20.86 3.07
CA HIS A 225 -10.50 21.61 3.26
C HIS A 225 -10.37 22.77 2.26
N LEU A 226 -10.68 22.53 0.99
CA LEU A 226 -10.71 23.56 -0.05
C LEU A 226 -11.76 24.64 0.29
N ALA A 227 -12.96 24.24 0.72
CA ALA A 227 -14.02 25.20 1.09
C ALA A 227 -13.69 26.03 2.35
N LEU A 228 -12.79 25.54 3.21
CA LEU A 228 -12.32 26.22 4.42
C LEU A 228 -11.18 27.21 4.14
N ASP A 229 -10.63 27.26 2.93
CA ASP A 229 -9.61 28.23 2.55
C ASP A 229 -10.26 29.60 2.27
N GLU A 230 -9.66 30.64 2.84
CA GLU A 230 -10.13 32.02 2.72
C GLU A 230 -9.09 32.92 2.04
N SER A 231 -8.08 32.32 1.41
CA SER A 231 -6.98 33.06 0.78
C SER A 231 -7.38 33.81 -0.49
N GLY A 232 -8.54 33.49 -1.07
CA GLY A 232 -8.99 34.01 -2.36
C GLY A 232 -8.32 33.36 -3.56
N ARG A 233 -7.42 32.39 -3.35
CA ARG A 233 -6.83 31.56 -4.40
C ARG A 233 -7.92 30.72 -5.07
N ARG A 234 -7.72 30.39 -6.35
CA ARG A 234 -8.59 29.48 -7.10
C ARG A 234 -8.52 28.09 -6.48
N ALA A 235 -9.64 27.55 -6.03
CA ALA A 235 -9.70 26.20 -5.46
C ALA A 235 -10.08 25.18 -6.53
N GLN A 236 -9.34 24.07 -6.62
CA GLN A 236 -9.61 23.02 -7.60
C GLN A 236 -9.54 21.63 -6.96
N LEU A 237 -10.50 20.77 -7.29
CA LEU A 237 -10.51 19.37 -6.86
C LEU A 237 -10.44 18.48 -8.10
N PHE A 238 -9.30 17.81 -8.25
CA PHE A 238 -9.00 16.93 -9.37
C PHE A 238 -9.39 15.49 -9.01
N VAL A 239 -10.27 14.88 -9.81
CA VAL A 239 -10.76 13.51 -9.61
C VAL A 239 -10.63 12.70 -10.91
N VAL A 240 -10.72 11.37 -10.85
CA VAL A 240 -10.67 10.52 -12.05
C VAL A 240 -12.06 9.96 -12.38
N GLY A 241 -12.59 10.35 -13.54
CA GLY A 241 -13.82 9.85 -14.12
C GLY A 241 -15.11 10.47 -13.56
N ALA A 242 -16.25 10.02 -14.11
CA ALA A 242 -17.55 10.62 -13.82
C ALA A 242 -18.16 10.23 -12.46
N LEU A 243 -17.76 9.11 -11.86
CA LEU A 243 -18.36 8.62 -10.61
C LEU A 243 -18.09 9.55 -9.41
N PRO A 244 -16.86 10.02 -9.15
CA PRO A 244 -16.61 11.01 -8.10
C PRO A 244 -17.38 12.31 -8.35
N VAL A 245 -17.38 12.81 -9.60
CA VAL A 245 -18.10 14.05 -9.96
C VAL A 245 -19.60 13.91 -9.65
N ARG A 246 -20.24 12.83 -10.11
CA ARG A 246 -21.65 12.55 -9.83
C ARG A 246 -21.92 12.39 -8.34
N PHE A 247 -21.01 11.77 -7.59
CA PHE A 247 -21.14 11.66 -6.14
C PHE A 247 -21.10 13.04 -5.47
N LEU A 248 -20.16 13.91 -5.84
CA LEU A 248 -20.07 15.25 -5.27
C LEU A 248 -21.25 16.15 -5.64
N THR A 249 -21.87 15.94 -6.80
CA THR A 249 -22.95 16.82 -7.29
C THR A 249 -24.37 16.31 -7.05
N ALA A 250 -24.57 15.01 -6.79
CA ALA A 250 -25.90 14.41 -6.67
C ALA A 250 -26.10 13.51 -5.44
N SER A 251 -25.08 13.28 -4.61
CA SER A 251 -25.20 12.40 -3.44
C SER A 251 -26.07 12.99 -2.33
N LYS A 252 -26.95 12.14 -1.78
CA LYS A 252 -27.75 12.41 -0.57
C LYS A 252 -27.06 12.01 0.73
N SER A 253 -25.84 11.44 0.68
CA SER A 253 -25.06 11.15 1.89
C SER A 253 -24.78 12.45 2.65
N THR A 254 -24.81 12.40 3.98
CA THR A 254 -24.58 13.60 4.80
C THR A 254 -23.08 13.91 4.94
N ILE A 255 -22.76 15.18 5.19
CA ILE A 255 -21.39 15.58 5.56
C ILE A 255 -20.98 14.92 6.88
N ALA A 256 -21.89 14.82 7.85
CA ALA A 256 -21.64 14.10 9.11
C ALA A 256 -21.20 12.64 8.86
N TRP A 257 -21.88 11.92 7.96
CA TRP A 257 -21.44 10.59 7.56
C TRP A 257 -20.05 10.65 6.96
N ALA A 258 -19.79 11.54 6.00
CA ALA A 258 -18.54 11.59 5.26
C ALA A 258 -17.34 11.88 6.18
N LEU A 259 -17.46 12.89 7.04
CA LEU A 259 -16.42 13.31 7.99
C LEU A 259 -16.31 12.43 9.23
N GLY A 260 -17.13 11.39 9.40
CA GLY A 260 -17.10 10.51 10.57
C GLY A 260 -15.76 9.79 10.82
N ARG A 261 -14.85 9.76 9.83
CA ARG A 261 -13.48 9.23 9.97
C ARG A 261 -12.40 10.31 9.91
N SER A 262 -12.78 11.58 9.72
CA SER A 262 -11.87 12.72 9.72
C SER A 262 -11.47 13.09 11.16
N SER A 263 -10.37 13.84 11.29
CA SER A 263 -9.86 14.26 12.60
C SER A 263 -10.92 15.07 13.38
N PRO A 264 -10.92 15.02 14.73
CA PRO A 264 -11.78 15.87 15.53
C PRO A 264 -11.62 17.37 15.20
N HIS A 265 -10.40 17.80 14.88
CA HIS A 265 -10.09 19.17 14.48
C HIS A 265 -10.81 19.57 13.19
N THR A 266 -10.76 18.73 12.14
CA THR A 266 -11.47 18.98 10.87
C THR A 266 -12.98 19.10 11.09
N ARG A 267 -13.56 18.21 11.92
CA ARG A 267 -14.99 18.26 12.25
C ARG A 267 -15.37 19.55 13.00
N ALA A 268 -14.56 19.94 13.98
CA ALA A 268 -14.79 21.19 14.73
C ALA A 268 -14.67 22.43 13.83
N ARG A 269 -13.66 22.50 12.95
CA ARG A 269 -13.53 23.60 11.98
C ARG A 269 -14.71 23.67 11.01
N PHE A 270 -15.17 22.51 10.53
CA PHE A 270 -16.37 22.45 9.69
C PHE A 270 -17.57 23.06 10.42
N GLU A 271 -17.86 22.56 11.63
CA GLU A 271 -19.03 23.00 12.39
C GLU A 271 -18.97 24.48 12.75
N GLN A 272 -17.79 24.98 13.11
CA GLN A 272 -17.57 26.40 13.40
C GLN A 272 -17.84 27.29 12.17
N ARG A 273 -17.48 26.84 10.96
CA ARG A 273 -17.54 27.67 9.75
C ARG A 273 -18.88 27.59 9.01
N PHE A 274 -19.49 26.41 9.00
CA PHE A 274 -20.65 26.11 8.16
C PHE A 274 -21.90 25.70 8.97
N GLY A 275 -21.75 25.43 10.27
CA GLY A 275 -22.83 24.90 11.10
C GLY A 275 -22.86 23.37 11.13
N PRO A 276 -23.92 22.76 11.70
CA PRO A 276 -23.98 21.32 11.96
C PRO A 276 -23.80 20.47 10.68
N ALA A 277 -22.89 19.49 10.73
CA ALA A 277 -22.61 18.62 9.59
C ALA A 277 -23.79 17.73 9.16
N THR A 278 -24.82 17.61 10.00
CA THR A 278 -26.08 16.91 9.70
C THR A 278 -26.99 17.68 8.77
N ASP A 279 -26.81 19.00 8.66
CA ASP A 279 -27.71 19.89 7.93
C ASP A 279 -27.43 19.88 6.43
N PHE A 280 -26.31 19.25 6.03
CA PHE A 280 -25.84 19.22 4.65
C PHE A 280 -25.74 17.79 4.12
N THR A 281 -26.32 17.57 2.94
CA THR A 281 -25.87 16.50 2.06
C THR A 281 -24.54 16.90 1.40
N VAL A 282 -23.79 15.93 0.88
CA VAL A 282 -22.57 16.18 0.10
C VAL A 282 -22.87 17.10 -1.10
N ALA A 283 -23.96 16.82 -1.83
CA ALA A 283 -24.37 17.62 -2.97
C ALA A 283 -24.76 19.06 -2.60
N ASP A 284 -25.53 19.22 -1.50
CA ASP A 284 -25.91 20.56 -1.04
C ASP A 284 -24.71 21.37 -0.59
N PHE A 285 -23.78 20.75 0.15
CA PHE A 285 -22.56 21.40 0.58
C PHE A 285 -21.70 21.83 -0.61
N ALA A 286 -21.46 20.93 -1.58
CA ALA A 286 -20.70 21.25 -2.79
C ALA A 286 -21.34 22.41 -3.58
N ARG A 287 -22.67 22.42 -3.69
CA ARG A 287 -23.41 23.48 -4.40
C ARG A 287 -23.36 24.83 -3.69
N VAL A 288 -23.50 24.85 -2.36
CA VAL A 288 -23.63 26.09 -1.58
C VAL A 288 -22.26 26.63 -1.15
N HIS A 289 -21.44 25.79 -0.53
CA HIS A 289 -20.16 26.19 0.04
C HIS A 289 -18.98 25.87 -0.88
N GLY A 290 -19.12 24.88 -1.76
CA GLY A 290 -18.11 24.52 -2.76
C GLY A 290 -18.24 25.24 -4.10
N ARG A 291 -19.09 26.27 -4.24
CA ARG A 291 -19.37 26.93 -5.54
C ARG A 291 -18.14 27.50 -6.25
N HIS A 292 -17.14 27.90 -5.48
CA HIS A 292 -15.88 28.46 -5.97
C HIS A 292 -14.82 27.39 -6.28
N ILE A 293 -15.12 26.12 -5.98
CA ILE A 293 -14.23 24.99 -6.19
C ILE A 293 -14.53 24.40 -7.57
N GLU A 294 -13.52 24.39 -8.44
CA GLU A 294 -13.62 23.77 -9.74
C GLU A 294 -13.41 22.25 -9.63
N LEU A 295 -14.39 21.46 -10.07
CA LEU A 295 -14.25 20.01 -10.18
C LEU A 295 -13.68 19.66 -11.56
N VAL A 296 -12.49 19.08 -11.59
CA VAL A 296 -11.78 18.76 -12.83
C VAL A 296 -11.59 17.25 -12.96
N ASP A 297 -12.02 16.68 -14.09
CA ASP A 297 -11.73 15.28 -14.41
C ASP A 297 -10.32 15.15 -14.99
N LEU A 298 -9.42 14.53 -14.23
CA LEU A 298 -8.03 14.27 -14.60
C LEU A 298 -7.89 13.45 -15.89
N ALA A 299 -8.88 12.64 -16.25
CA ALA A 299 -8.84 11.89 -17.50
C ALA A 299 -8.82 12.81 -18.74
N THR A 300 -9.26 14.06 -18.61
CA THR A 300 -9.19 15.06 -19.70
C THR A 300 -7.78 15.61 -19.91
N LEU A 301 -6.94 15.60 -18.87
CA LEU A 301 -5.55 16.10 -18.91
C LEU A 301 -4.54 14.96 -19.04
N VAL A 302 -4.85 13.80 -18.48
CA VAL A 302 -4.03 12.58 -18.51
C VAL A 302 -4.91 11.43 -19.00
N PRO A 303 -5.07 11.26 -20.33
CA PRO A 303 -5.99 10.26 -20.90
C PRO A 303 -5.73 8.81 -20.48
N SER A 304 -4.49 8.47 -20.10
CA SER A 304 -4.15 7.14 -19.58
C SER A 304 -4.80 6.79 -18.23
N LEU A 305 -5.42 7.77 -17.56
CA LEU A 305 -6.22 7.54 -16.34
C LEU A 305 -7.67 7.14 -16.64
N ALA A 306 -8.13 7.23 -17.89
CA ALA A 306 -9.44 6.73 -18.28
C ALA A 306 -9.47 5.19 -18.17
N LEU A 307 -10.56 4.65 -17.63
CA LEU A 307 -10.80 3.20 -17.70
C LEU A 307 -11.00 2.81 -19.17
N PRO A 308 -10.42 1.68 -19.63
CA PRO A 308 -10.85 1.05 -20.88
C PRO A 308 -12.37 0.81 -20.85
N PRO A 309 -13.09 1.00 -21.96
CA PRO A 309 -14.54 0.80 -22.02
C PRO A 309 -14.99 -0.59 -21.53
N GLU A 310 -14.12 -1.59 -21.65
CA GLU A 310 -14.33 -2.99 -21.26
C GLU A 310 -14.39 -3.22 -19.73
N LEU A 311 -14.04 -2.19 -18.94
CA LEU A 311 -13.95 -2.26 -17.47
C LEU A 311 -14.91 -1.29 -16.75
N ILE A 312 -15.83 -0.65 -17.49
CA ILE A 312 -16.88 0.26 -17.00
C ILE A 312 -18.22 -0.47 -16.97
#